data_AF-A0A1Y1JNV9-F1
#
_entry.id   AF-A0A1Y1JNV9-F1
#
_cell.length_a   1.000
_cell.length_b   1.000
_cell.length_c   1.000
_cell.angle_alpha   90.00
_cell.angle_beta   90.00
_cell.angle_gamma   90.00
#
_symmetry.space_group_name_H-M   'P 1'
#
loop_
_entity.id
_entity.type
_entity.pdbx_description
1 polymer ?
#
loop_
_entity_poly.entity_id
_entity_poly.type
_entity_poly.pdbx_seq_one_letter_code
_entity_poly.pdbx_strand_id
1 'polypeptide(L)'
;MENDTELEDNDFDINGIFPTCTDVFDWNIHAIRRQDMANNFTQLCSNFYNNEMPGKHSTAFSQVCRVLGLYLNHIQVNVEVSKKKDWCKLFYYKLKKDIIEKYPLEKYPGAKEYYQKMTEIYNRKFETRISNICLKYFVNIDKDTYKTLEYLFEIYNCINVFKSNIKRTTENMRKFKGFIEKLEGHPYKYKKQLKGELEKILNICDAYIREWAADKDFAKHASDLLTRKNWIEKRKSKLEELDKETLIRHGTDDAKNLEIEQPKVMDTPDLMRHVTDDVTNNGISIGTVFITFSILIIMFILYKYTTYFSFLQPNVRKLKRKLNKNNKNNLDIMYPFDVEQKNLIDDRYKIAYS
;
A
#
# COMPACT_ATOMS: atom_id res chain seq x y z
N MET A 1 -2.84 35.32 -22.21
CA MET A 1 -2.04 34.87 -21.05
C MET A 1 -3.02 34.75 -19.91
N GLU A 2 -3.70 33.61 -19.83
CA GLU A 2 -4.50 33.26 -18.66
C GLU A 2 -3.53 32.97 -17.53
N ASN A 3 -3.68 33.69 -16.41
CA ASN A 3 -2.99 33.35 -15.18
C ASN A 3 -3.49 31.96 -14.77
N ASP A 4 -2.66 30.94 -14.97
CA ASP A 4 -2.69 29.69 -14.23
C ASP A 4 -2.59 30.04 -12.75
N THR A 5 -3.75 30.36 -12.19
CA THR A 5 -3.96 30.60 -10.78
C THR A 5 -3.57 29.27 -10.15
N GLU A 6 -2.46 29.25 -9.41
CA GLU A 6 -2.04 28.12 -8.59
C GLU A 6 -3.29 27.56 -7.93
N LEU A 7 -3.79 26.45 -8.45
CA LEU A 7 -4.89 25.73 -7.85
C LEU A 7 -4.38 25.35 -6.48
N GLU A 8 -4.83 26.09 -5.47
CA GLU A 8 -4.60 25.82 -4.07
C GLU A 8 -4.61 24.31 -3.91
N ASP A 9 -3.48 23.79 -3.45
CA ASP A 9 -3.17 22.38 -3.36
C ASP A 9 -4.29 21.70 -2.57
N ASN A 10 -5.29 21.21 -3.30
CA ASN A 10 -6.52 20.71 -2.73
C ASN A 10 -6.13 19.45 -1.97
N ASP A 11 -6.03 19.61 -0.65
CA ASP A 11 -5.64 18.59 0.30
C ASP A 11 -6.30 17.25 -0.07
N PHE A 12 -5.48 16.27 -0.44
CA PHE A 12 -5.96 14.96 -0.84
C PHE A 12 -6.48 14.24 0.39
N ASP A 13 -7.81 14.28 0.58
CA ASP A 13 -8.42 13.61 1.72
C ASP A 13 -8.46 12.09 1.56
N ILE A 14 -7.68 11.37 2.38
CA ILE A 14 -7.68 9.90 2.42
C ILE A 14 -8.85 9.31 3.23
N ASN A 15 -9.56 10.13 4.02
CA ASN A 15 -10.63 9.64 4.88
C ASN A 15 -11.79 9.07 4.04
N GLY A 16 -12.36 7.96 4.51
CA GLY A 16 -13.47 7.28 3.83
C GLY A 16 -13.07 6.39 2.65
N ILE A 17 -11.80 6.42 2.22
CA ILE A 17 -11.30 5.47 1.21
C ILE A 17 -11.20 4.07 1.82
N PHE A 18 -10.51 3.93 2.96
CA PHE A 18 -10.27 2.65 3.61
C PHE A 18 -11.06 2.52 4.94
N PRO A 19 -11.47 1.29 5.31
CA PRO A 19 -11.50 0.06 4.50
C PRO A 19 -12.63 0.04 3.45
N THR A 20 -13.51 1.04 3.45
CA THR A 20 -14.81 1.01 2.76
C THR A 20 -14.71 0.64 1.28
N CYS A 21 -13.76 1.23 0.55
CA CYS A 21 -13.60 1.00 -0.89
C CYS A 21 -12.90 -0.34 -1.22
N THR A 22 -12.18 -0.93 -0.26
CA THR A 22 -11.42 -2.18 -0.46
C THR A 22 -12.17 -3.43 0.00
N ASP A 23 -12.99 -3.34 1.04
CA ASP A 23 -13.57 -4.52 1.69
C ASP A 23 -14.75 -5.12 0.94
N VAL A 24 -15.45 -4.29 0.17
CA VAL A 24 -16.70 -4.67 -0.52
C VAL A 24 -16.48 -5.02 -1.99
N PHE A 25 -15.23 -4.98 -2.47
CA PHE A 25 -14.89 -5.29 -3.86
C PHE A 25 -13.69 -6.24 -3.95
N ASP A 26 -13.84 -7.32 -4.73
CA ASP A 26 -12.75 -8.26 -4.97
C ASP A 26 -11.78 -7.72 -6.03
N TRP A 27 -10.58 -7.34 -5.59
CA TRP A 27 -9.50 -6.82 -6.43
C TRP A 27 -8.64 -7.89 -7.11
N ASN A 28 -8.91 -9.19 -6.90
CA ASN A 28 -8.13 -10.27 -7.48
C ASN A 28 -8.29 -10.31 -9.02
N ILE A 29 -7.21 -10.05 -9.75
CA ILE A 29 -7.20 -10.06 -11.22
C ILE A 29 -7.46 -11.45 -11.83
N HIS A 30 -7.17 -12.51 -11.07
CA HIS A 30 -7.34 -13.90 -11.48
C HIS A 30 -8.62 -14.53 -10.94
N ALA A 31 -9.43 -13.82 -10.15
CA ALA A 31 -10.70 -14.35 -9.68
C ALA A 31 -11.61 -14.69 -10.87
N ILE A 32 -12.15 -15.91 -10.85
CA ILE A 32 -13.11 -16.40 -11.83
C ILE A 32 -14.45 -15.73 -11.54
N ARG A 33 -14.77 -14.72 -12.33
CA ARG A 33 -16.04 -14.01 -12.26
C ARG A 33 -16.95 -14.56 -13.36
N ARG A 34 -17.89 -15.43 -13.00
CA ARG A 34 -18.84 -16.08 -13.94
C ARG A 34 -19.91 -15.13 -14.50
N GLN A 35 -19.80 -13.83 -14.26
CA GLN A 35 -20.76 -12.84 -14.70
C GLN A 35 -20.51 -12.46 -16.15
N ASP A 36 -21.55 -12.39 -16.98
CA ASP A 36 -21.47 -11.98 -18.40
C ASP A 36 -20.73 -10.65 -18.55
N MET A 37 -20.96 -9.74 -17.60
CA MET A 37 -20.30 -8.44 -17.53
C MET A 37 -18.76 -8.54 -17.50
N ALA A 38 -18.19 -9.54 -16.82
CA ALA A 38 -16.74 -9.72 -16.78
C ALA A 38 -16.17 -10.12 -18.16
N ASN A 39 -16.90 -10.94 -18.92
CA ASN A 39 -16.53 -11.30 -20.28
C ASN A 39 -16.66 -10.10 -21.22
N ASN A 40 -17.71 -9.30 -21.07
CA ASN A 40 -17.93 -8.08 -21.85
C ASN A 40 -16.79 -7.08 -21.63
N PHE A 41 -16.41 -6.83 -20.37
CA PHE A 41 -15.26 -5.97 -20.06
C PHE A 41 -13.95 -6.55 -20.56
N THR A 42 -13.74 -7.86 -20.52
CA THR A 42 -12.54 -8.49 -21.11
C THR A 42 -12.41 -8.13 -22.59
N GLN A 43 -13.49 -8.30 -23.36
CA GLN A 43 -13.48 -8.00 -24.80
C GLN A 43 -13.34 -6.50 -25.07
N LEU A 44 -14.04 -5.66 -24.29
CA LEU A 44 -13.93 -4.21 -24.38
C LEU A 44 -12.48 -3.73 -24.14
N CYS A 45 -11.83 -4.24 -23.08
CA CYS A 45 -10.45 -3.92 -22.75
C CYS A 45 -9.45 -4.45 -23.79
N SER A 46 -9.67 -5.64 -24.33
CA SER A 46 -8.83 -6.16 -25.42
C SER A 46 -8.94 -5.31 -26.68
N ASN A 47 -10.13 -4.84 -27.01
CA ASN A 47 -10.34 -3.93 -28.13
C ASN A 47 -9.64 -2.59 -27.90
N PHE A 48 -9.74 -2.03 -26.67
CA PHE A 48 -8.98 -0.83 -26.29
C PHE A 48 -7.49 -1.02 -26.52
N TYR A 49 -6.93 -2.10 -25.98
CA TYR A 49 -5.51 -2.39 -26.07
C TYR A 49 -5.07 -2.55 -27.52
N ASN A 50 -5.81 -3.29 -28.35
CA ASN A 50 -5.44 -3.53 -29.75
C ASN A 50 -5.49 -2.25 -30.60
N ASN A 51 -6.37 -1.31 -30.27
CA ASN A 51 -6.49 -0.05 -30.99
C ASN A 51 -5.40 0.97 -30.60
N GLU A 52 -5.09 1.06 -29.31
CA GLU A 52 -4.19 2.11 -28.79
C GLU A 52 -2.75 1.61 -28.59
N MET A 53 -2.53 0.30 -28.39
CA MET A 53 -1.24 -0.32 -28.03
C MET A 53 -1.06 -1.72 -28.63
N PRO A 54 -1.03 -1.89 -29.96
CA PRO A 54 -0.88 -3.21 -30.56
C PRO A 54 0.40 -3.90 -30.05
N GLY A 55 0.28 -5.08 -29.42
CA GLY A 55 1.43 -5.76 -28.80
C GLY A 55 1.11 -7.04 -28.02
N LYS A 56 2.14 -7.63 -27.39
CA LYS A 56 2.09 -8.97 -26.74
C LYS A 56 1.42 -9.00 -25.36
N HIS A 57 1.05 -7.87 -24.78
CA HIS A 57 0.56 -7.79 -23.40
C HIS A 57 -0.96 -7.64 -23.26
N SER A 58 -1.72 -7.87 -24.34
CA SER A 58 -3.18 -7.73 -24.38
C SER A 58 -3.87 -8.50 -23.23
N THR A 59 -3.47 -9.75 -22.97
CA THR A 59 -4.09 -10.56 -21.91
C THR A 59 -3.92 -9.98 -20.51
N ALA A 60 -2.70 -9.54 -20.16
CA ALA A 60 -2.40 -8.99 -18.84
C ALA A 60 -3.08 -7.62 -18.63
N PHE A 61 -3.06 -6.77 -19.66
CA PHE A 61 -3.81 -5.51 -19.67
C PHE A 61 -5.31 -5.76 -19.48
N SER A 62 -5.90 -6.66 -20.27
CA SER A 62 -7.34 -6.92 -20.25
C SER A 62 -7.81 -7.48 -18.92
N GLN A 63 -7.00 -8.27 -18.23
CA GLN A 63 -7.33 -8.77 -16.88
C GLN A 63 -7.44 -7.62 -15.86
N VAL A 64 -6.48 -6.70 -15.84
CA VAL A 64 -6.48 -5.55 -14.94
C VAL A 64 -7.59 -4.57 -15.31
N CYS A 65 -7.67 -4.20 -16.60
CA CYS A 65 -8.69 -3.28 -17.11
C CYS A 65 -10.10 -3.81 -16.83
N ARG A 66 -10.32 -5.13 -16.95
CA ARG A 66 -11.58 -5.77 -16.57
C ARG A 66 -11.94 -5.55 -15.10
N VAL A 67 -10.99 -5.74 -14.18
CA VAL A 67 -11.23 -5.51 -12.74
C VAL A 67 -11.60 -4.05 -12.49
N LEU A 68 -10.90 -3.10 -13.12
CA LEU A 68 -11.22 -1.68 -13.02
C LEU A 68 -12.59 -1.32 -13.62
N GLY A 69 -12.95 -1.91 -14.77
CA GLY A 69 -14.26 -1.73 -15.39
C GLY A 69 -15.40 -2.23 -14.50
N LEU A 70 -15.22 -3.41 -13.89
CA LEU A 70 -16.16 -3.96 -12.91
C LEU A 70 -16.25 -3.09 -11.64
N TYR A 71 -15.13 -2.52 -11.18
CA TYR A 71 -15.11 -1.61 -10.04
C TYR A 71 -15.91 -0.33 -10.33
N LEU A 72 -15.71 0.28 -11.49
CA LEU A 72 -16.49 1.44 -11.93
C LEU A 72 -17.99 1.12 -12.04
N ASN A 73 -18.34 -0.05 -12.57
CA ASN A 73 -19.74 -0.49 -12.60
C ASN A 73 -20.31 -0.65 -11.17
N HIS A 74 -19.53 -1.22 -10.25
CA HIS A 74 -19.93 -1.33 -8.84
C HIS A 74 -20.16 0.05 -8.21
N ILE A 75 -19.29 1.03 -8.45
CA ILE A 75 -19.49 2.42 -7.98
C ILE A 75 -20.78 3.01 -8.55
N GLN A 76 -21.04 2.77 -9.83
CA GLN A 76 -22.22 3.34 -10.48
C GLN A 76 -23.51 2.80 -9.87
N VAL A 77 -23.59 1.50 -9.61
CA VAL A 77 -24.81 0.80 -9.16
C VAL A 77 -24.99 0.81 -7.65
N ASN A 78 -23.94 0.57 -6.87
CA ASN A 78 -24.07 0.20 -5.45
C ASN A 78 -23.62 1.29 -4.47
N VAL A 79 -22.94 2.33 -4.94
CA VAL A 79 -22.35 3.35 -4.06
C VAL A 79 -23.23 4.59 -4.02
N GLU A 80 -23.57 5.04 -2.81
CA GLU A 80 -24.29 6.29 -2.55
C GLU A 80 -23.57 7.48 -3.22
N VAL A 81 -24.35 8.42 -3.77
CA VAL A 81 -23.83 9.57 -4.53
C VAL A 81 -22.79 10.37 -3.74
N SER A 82 -23.01 10.57 -2.45
CA SER A 82 -22.12 11.28 -1.54
C SER A 82 -20.75 10.61 -1.38
N LYS A 83 -20.69 9.28 -1.44
CA LYS A 83 -19.47 8.48 -1.27
C LYS A 83 -18.71 8.24 -2.58
N LYS A 84 -19.33 8.48 -3.75
CA LYS A 84 -18.68 8.21 -5.06
C LYS A 84 -17.36 8.94 -5.23
N LYS A 85 -17.19 10.12 -4.62
CA LYS A 85 -15.93 10.88 -4.66
C LYS A 85 -14.75 10.05 -4.12
N ASP A 86 -14.90 9.44 -2.95
CA ASP A 86 -13.81 8.69 -2.29
C ASP A 86 -13.48 7.38 -3.01
N TRP A 87 -14.50 6.72 -3.55
CA TRP A 87 -14.31 5.54 -4.38
C TRP A 87 -13.59 5.85 -5.69
N CYS A 88 -13.90 6.99 -6.30
CA CYS A 88 -13.23 7.43 -7.50
C CYS A 88 -11.76 7.81 -7.25
N LYS A 89 -11.41 8.33 -6.07
CA LYS A 89 -10.00 8.50 -5.68
C LYS A 89 -9.23 7.17 -5.71
N LEU A 90 -9.80 6.10 -5.14
CA LEU A 90 -9.19 4.77 -5.20
C LEU A 90 -9.10 4.24 -6.63
N PHE A 91 -10.13 4.45 -7.44
CA PHE A 91 -10.09 4.11 -8.87
C PHE A 91 -8.91 4.78 -9.59
N TYR A 92 -8.70 6.09 -9.43
CA TYR A 92 -7.59 6.78 -10.10
C TYR A 92 -6.22 6.31 -9.61
N TYR A 93 -6.08 6.00 -8.31
CA TYR A 93 -4.87 5.37 -7.80
C TYR A 93 -4.59 4.02 -8.49
N LYS A 94 -5.61 3.15 -8.58
CA LYS A 94 -5.47 1.83 -9.21
C LYS A 94 -5.27 1.93 -10.72
N LEU A 95 -5.91 2.88 -11.40
CA LEU A 95 -5.68 3.17 -12.81
C LEU A 95 -4.22 3.56 -13.04
N LYS A 96 -3.68 4.48 -12.23
CA LYS A 96 -2.28 4.89 -12.32
C LYS A 96 -1.33 3.71 -12.09
N LYS A 97 -1.48 3.00 -10.97
CA LYS A 97 -0.61 1.88 -10.55
C LYS A 97 -0.66 0.68 -11.48
N ASP A 98 -1.86 0.26 -11.85
CA ASP A 98 -2.05 -1.03 -12.50
C ASP A 98 -2.19 -0.94 -14.02
N ILE A 99 -2.51 0.24 -14.55
CA ILE A 99 -2.59 0.46 -16.00
C ILE A 99 -1.50 1.42 -16.48
N ILE A 100 -1.54 2.69 -16.09
CA ILE A 100 -0.72 3.74 -16.74
C ILE A 100 0.79 3.47 -16.57
N GLU A 101 1.25 3.10 -15.37
CA GLU A 101 2.66 2.81 -15.13
C GLU A 101 3.17 1.56 -15.87
N LYS A 102 2.28 0.61 -16.20
CA LYS A 102 2.63 -0.67 -16.84
C LYS A 102 2.41 -0.65 -18.36
N TYR A 103 1.48 0.17 -18.82
CA TYR A 103 1.03 0.29 -20.21
C TYR A 103 0.87 1.77 -20.57
N PRO A 104 1.97 2.55 -20.58
CA PRO A 104 1.90 3.98 -20.84
C PRO A 104 1.47 4.25 -22.28
N LEU A 105 0.63 5.27 -22.46
CA LEU A 105 0.26 5.83 -23.75
C LEU A 105 0.95 7.19 -23.91
N GLU A 106 1.87 7.31 -24.87
CA GLU A 106 2.60 8.57 -25.13
C GLU A 106 1.65 9.75 -25.36
N LYS A 107 0.51 9.49 -26.02
CA LYS A 107 -0.52 10.50 -26.32
C LYS A 107 -1.33 10.95 -25.11
N TYR A 108 -1.37 10.15 -24.03
CA TYR A 108 -2.24 10.36 -22.88
C TYR A 108 -1.45 10.17 -21.56
N PRO A 109 -0.54 11.09 -21.22
CA PRO A 109 0.33 10.93 -20.05
C PRO A 109 -0.42 11.08 -18.72
N GLY A 110 -1.57 11.77 -18.72
CA GLY A 110 -2.37 12.02 -17.52
C GLY A 110 -3.48 10.99 -17.31
N ALA A 111 -3.81 10.74 -16.04
CA ALA A 111 -4.81 9.73 -15.68
C ALA A 111 -6.24 10.11 -16.11
N LYS A 112 -6.55 11.41 -16.18
CA LYS A 112 -7.86 11.91 -16.63
C LYS A 112 -8.06 11.64 -18.12
N GLU A 113 -7.08 12.01 -18.94
CA GLU A 113 -7.10 11.87 -20.39
C GLU A 113 -7.10 10.39 -20.78
N TYR A 114 -6.28 9.59 -20.10
CA TYR A 114 -6.23 8.14 -20.28
C TYR A 114 -7.61 7.52 -20.00
N TYR A 115 -8.21 7.85 -18.85
CA TYR A 115 -9.53 7.32 -18.50
C TYR A 115 -10.62 7.81 -19.45
N GLN A 116 -10.63 9.10 -19.81
CA GLN A 116 -11.56 9.64 -20.78
C GLN A 116 -11.50 8.84 -22.09
N LYS A 117 -10.29 8.56 -22.59
CA LYS A 117 -10.10 7.73 -23.77
C LYS A 117 -10.67 6.32 -23.61
N MET A 118 -10.46 5.70 -22.44
CA MET A 118 -11.05 4.39 -22.12
C MET A 118 -12.58 4.40 -22.17
N THR A 119 -13.22 5.51 -21.78
CA THR A 119 -14.70 5.63 -21.80
C THR A 119 -15.31 5.84 -23.18
N GLU A 120 -14.51 6.25 -24.18
CA GLU A 120 -14.98 6.41 -25.56
C GLU A 120 -15.25 5.07 -26.26
N ILE A 121 -14.65 3.99 -25.75
CA ILE A 121 -14.78 2.68 -26.39
C ILE A 121 -16.12 2.06 -26.06
N TYR A 122 -16.81 1.65 -27.13
CA TYR A 122 -18.10 0.99 -27.08
C TYR A 122 -18.03 -0.35 -27.79
N ASN A 123 -18.42 -1.42 -27.10
CA ASN A 123 -18.53 -2.74 -27.72
C ASN A 123 -19.99 -2.97 -28.13
N ARG A 124 -20.29 -2.79 -29.43
CA ARG A 124 -21.62 -2.96 -30.02
C ARG A 124 -22.23 -4.34 -29.76
N LYS A 125 -21.41 -5.39 -29.69
CA LYS A 125 -21.90 -6.78 -29.54
C LYS A 125 -22.52 -7.03 -28.17
N PHE A 126 -22.05 -6.35 -27.13
CA PHE A 126 -22.54 -6.55 -25.75
C PHE A 126 -23.14 -5.29 -25.14
N GLU A 127 -23.31 -4.24 -25.96
CA GLU A 127 -23.81 -2.93 -25.55
C GLU A 127 -23.11 -2.38 -24.28
N THR A 128 -21.82 -2.74 -24.12
CA THR A 128 -21.05 -2.45 -22.91
C THR A 128 -20.07 -1.32 -23.18
N ARG A 129 -19.99 -0.38 -22.23
CA ARG A 129 -19.01 0.72 -22.18
C ARG A 129 -18.36 0.79 -20.82
N ILE A 130 -17.15 1.36 -20.76
CA ILE A 130 -16.55 1.71 -19.47
C ILE A 130 -17.34 2.89 -18.91
N SER A 131 -17.86 2.73 -17.68
CA SER A 131 -18.59 3.79 -17.00
C SER A 131 -17.72 5.03 -16.87
N ASN A 132 -18.29 6.22 -17.08
CA ASN A 132 -17.63 7.50 -16.94
C ASN A 132 -17.88 8.16 -15.56
N ILE A 133 -18.41 7.39 -14.59
CA ILE A 133 -18.87 7.90 -13.29
C ILE A 133 -17.79 8.68 -12.52
N CYS A 134 -16.51 8.36 -12.73
CA CYS A 134 -15.39 9.00 -12.04
C CYS A 134 -14.76 10.19 -12.77
N LEU A 135 -15.19 10.53 -14.00
CA LEU A 135 -14.62 11.69 -14.72
C LEU A 135 -14.88 13.01 -13.99
N LYS A 136 -16.04 13.14 -13.34
CA LYS A 136 -16.40 14.32 -12.52
C LYS A 136 -15.70 14.38 -11.16
N TYR A 137 -15.03 13.31 -10.75
CA TYR A 137 -14.33 13.21 -9.47
C TYR A 137 -12.83 12.99 -9.69
N PHE A 138 -12.29 13.53 -10.78
CA PHE A 138 -10.86 13.48 -11.02
C PHE A 138 -10.10 14.16 -9.90
N VAL A 139 -9.06 13.49 -9.42
CA VAL A 139 -8.13 14.02 -8.42
C VAL A 139 -6.72 13.73 -8.92
N ASN A 140 -5.88 14.77 -8.93
CA ASN A 140 -4.46 14.59 -9.23
C ASN A 140 -3.79 13.90 -8.04
N ILE A 141 -3.07 12.81 -8.29
CA ILE A 141 -2.38 12.04 -7.25
C ILE A 141 -0.89 12.28 -7.44
N ASP A 142 -0.33 13.16 -6.60
CA ASP A 142 1.11 13.40 -6.55
C ASP A 142 1.89 12.15 -6.13
N LYS A 143 3.22 12.23 -6.21
CA LYS A 143 4.10 11.09 -5.95
C LYS A 143 4.04 10.59 -4.50
N ASP A 144 3.90 11.51 -3.53
CA ASP A 144 3.91 11.18 -2.12
C ASP A 144 2.56 10.60 -1.70
N THR A 145 1.46 11.22 -2.13
CA THR A 145 0.09 10.69 -1.98
C THR A 145 -0.04 9.32 -2.62
N TYR A 146 0.52 9.12 -3.82
CA TYR A 146 0.53 7.83 -4.49
C TYR A 146 1.20 6.73 -3.63
N LYS A 147 2.34 7.04 -3.02
CA LYS A 147 3.04 6.09 -2.14
C LYS A 147 2.29 5.82 -0.83
N THR A 148 1.67 6.84 -0.24
CA THR A 148 0.80 6.67 0.93
C THR A 148 -0.37 5.74 0.63
N LEU A 149 -1.08 5.96 -0.49
CA LEU A 149 -2.18 5.08 -0.93
C LEU A 149 -1.70 3.67 -1.23
N GLU A 150 -0.48 3.51 -1.78
CA GLU A 150 0.13 2.21 -1.99
C GLU A 150 0.30 1.44 -0.68
N TYR A 151 0.92 2.05 0.34
CA TYR A 151 1.09 1.37 1.61
C TYR A 151 -0.23 1.08 2.31
N LEU A 152 -1.17 2.02 2.33
CA LEU A 152 -2.50 1.81 2.90
C LEU A 152 -3.23 0.66 2.21
N PHE A 153 -3.23 0.62 0.87
CA PHE A 153 -3.85 -0.46 0.12
C PHE A 153 -3.26 -1.83 0.46
N GLU A 154 -1.93 -1.95 0.55
CA GLU A 154 -1.28 -3.21 0.91
C GLU A 154 -1.55 -3.62 2.38
N ILE A 155 -1.64 -2.65 3.30
CA ILE A 155 -2.02 -2.89 4.70
C ILE A 155 -3.44 -3.46 4.76
N TYR A 156 -4.41 -2.82 4.10
CA TYR A 156 -5.80 -3.29 4.07
C TYR A 156 -5.97 -4.60 3.30
N ASN A 157 -5.15 -4.84 2.28
CA ASN A 157 -5.09 -6.14 1.62
C ASN A 157 -4.63 -7.24 2.60
N CYS A 158 -3.61 -6.98 3.43
CA CYS A 158 -3.18 -7.92 4.48
C CYS A 158 -4.29 -8.15 5.52
N ILE A 159 -4.99 -7.10 5.95
CA ILE A 159 -6.15 -7.21 6.87
C ILE A 159 -7.21 -8.14 6.29
N ASN A 160 -7.53 -7.98 5.00
CA ASN A 160 -8.46 -8.86 4.30
C ASN A 160 -7.96 -10.32 4.21
N VAL A 161 -6.67 -10.52 3.98
CA VAL A 161 -6.05 -11.86 4.00
C VAL A 161 -6.20 -12.53 5.38
N PHE A 162 -6.09 -11.78 6.49
CA PHE A 162 -6.23 -12.30 7.84
C PHE A 162 -7.65 -12.71 8.25
N LYS A 163 -8.67 -12.37 7.44
CA LYS A 163 -10.04 -12.89 7.62
C LYS A 163 -10.07 -14.43 7.51
N SER A 164 -9.12 -15.05 6.80
CA SER A 164 -8.94 -16.51 6.77
C SER A 164 -7.92 -16.97 7.81
N ASN A 165 -8.33 -17.87 8.72
CA ASN A 165 -7.46 -18.40 9.78
C ASN A 165 -6.16 -19.01 9.23
N ILE A 166 -6.25 -19.78 8.14
CA ILE A 166 -5.11 -20.44 7.48
C ILE A 166 -4.07 -19.43 6.96
N LYS A 167 -4.50 -18.18 6.71
CA LYS A 167 -3.64 -17.11 6.19
C LYS A 167 -3.06 -16.23 7.28
N ARG A 168 -3.34 -16.47 8.56
CA ARG A 168 -2.76 -15.76 9.73
C ARG A 168 -1.34 -16.22 10.04
N THR A 169 -0.50 -16.26 9.02
CA THR A 169 0.88 -16.76 9.14
C THR A 169 1.84 -15.65 9.57
N THR A 170 2.94 -16.04 10.19
CA THR A 170 4.07 -15.13 10.49
C THR A 170 4.60 -14.40 9.25
N GLU A 171 4.60 -15.03 8.06
CA GLU A 171 5.06 -14.37 6.84
C GLU A 171 4.13 -13.20 6.45
N ASN A 172 2.83 -13.43 6.42
CA ASN A 172 1.85 -12.39 6.09
C ASN A 172 1.89 -11.27 7.15
N MET A 173 2.04 -11.61 8.42
CA MET A 173 2.19 -10.63 9.49
C MET A 173 3.46 -9.78 9.34
N ARG A 174 4.59 -10.37 8.94
CA ARG A 174 5.82 -9.58 8.65
C ARG A 174 5.61 -8.61 7.50
N LYS A 175 4.89 -9.01 6.44
CA LYS A 175 4.55 -8.13 5.31
C LYS A 175 3.69 -6.96 5.80
N PHE A 176 2.63 -7.25 6.55
CA PHE A 176 1.75 -6.25 7.16
C PHE A 176 2.53 -5.23 8.02
N LYS A 177 3.36 -5.70 8.96
CA LYS A 177 4.21 -4.84 9.78
C LYS A 177 5.15 -3.96 8.95
N GLY A 178 5.76 -4.54 7.92
CA GLY A 178 6.69 -3.84 7.04
C GLY A 178 6.03 -2.71 6.26
N PHE A 179 4.75 -2.85 5.85
CA PHE A 179 4.02 -1.76 5.20
C PHE A 179 3.65 -0.65 6.18
N ILE A 180 3.27 -0.97 7.41
CA ILE A 180 3.03 0.04 8.46
C ILE A 180 4.32 0.82 8.75
N GLU A 181 5.45 0.12 8.88
CA GLU A 181 6.76 0.76 9.08
C GLU A 181 7.17 1.69 7.94
N LYS A 182 6.92 1.28 6.69
CA LYS A 182 7.16 2.13 5.52
C LYS A 182 6.25 3.35 5.51
N LEU A 183 4.98 3.17 5.87
CA LEU A 183 4.00 4.26 5.94
C LEU A 183 4.37 5.29 7.01
N GLU A 184 4.79 4.84 8.20
CA GLU A 184 5.29 5.71 9.28
C GLU A 184 6.56 6.48 8.88
N GLY A 185 7.44 5.85 8.10
CA GLY A 185 8.71 6.45 7.67
C GLY A 185 8.59 7.34 6.42
N HIS A 186 7.44 7.36 5.76
CA HIS A 186 7.23 8.12 4.52
C HIS A 186 6.99 9.59 4.86
N PRO A 187 7.76 10.54 4.28
CA PRO A 187 7.51 11.97 4.45
C PRO A 187 6.18 12.32 3.79
N TYR A 188 5.12 12.40 4.59
CA TYR A 188 3.79 12.68 4.07
C TYR A 188 3.34 14.09 4.44
N LYS A 189 2.85 14.83 3.44
CA LYS A 189 2.35 16.20 3.59
C LYS A 189 1.12 16.27 4.51
N TYR A 190 0.29 15.24 4.53
CA TYR A 190 -1.00 15.22 5.23
C TYR A 190 -0.98 14.32 6.48
N LYS A 191 -0.01 14.55 7.36
CA LYS A 191 0.20 13.81 8.62
C LYS A 191 -1.09 13.63 9.45
N LYS A 192 -1.94 14.65 9.52
CA LYS A 192 -3.17 14.63 10.34
C LYS A 192 -4.19 13.59 9.85
N GLN A 193 -4.42 13.50 8.54
CA GLN A 193 -5.38 12.53 8.01
C GLN A 193 -4.83 11.11 8.12
N LEU A 194 -3.53 10.95 7.84
CA LEU A 194 -2.84 9.66 7.99
C LEU A 194 -2.90 9.14 9.43
N LYS A 195 -2.84 10.04 10.42
CA LYS A 195 -2.96 9.68 11.83
C LYS A 195 -4.27 8.97 12.15
N GLY A 196 -5.40 9.53 11.73
CA GLY A 196 -6.71 8.93 11.97
C GLY A 196 -6.83 7.53 11.36
N GLU A 197 -6.20 7.31 10.20
CA GLU A 197 -6.18 5.99 9.56
C GLU A 197 -5.24 5.01 10.27
N LEU A 198 -4.05 5.47 10.71
CA LEU A 198 -3.13 4.66 11.52
C LEU A 198 -3.75 4.24 12.85
N GLU A 199 -4.50 5.12 13.52
CA GLU A 199 -5.27 4.79 14.73
C GLU A 199 -6.22 3.62 14.49
N LYS A 200 -6.98 3.62 13.39
CA LYS A 200 -7.86 2.51 13.01
C LYS A 200 -7.07 1.21 12.80
N ILE A 201 -5.94 1.28 12.10
CA ILE A 201 -5.07 0.12 11.86
C ILE A 201 -4.51 -0.44 13.17
N LEU A 202 -4.09 0.42 14.10
CA LEU A 202 -3.58 0.00 15.42
C LEU A 202 -4.68 -0.64 16.28
N ASN A 203 -5.91 -0.13 16.21
CA ASN A 203 -7.06 -0.75 16.88
C ASN A 203 -7.36 -2.16 16.33
N ILE A 204 -7.21 -2.38 15.02
CA ILE A 204 -7.30 -3.71 14.41
C ILE A 204 -6.19 -4.63 14.93
N CYS A 205 -4.96 -4.10 15.07
CA CYS A 205 -3.85 -4.86 15.65
C CYS A 205 -4.13 -5.29 17.09
N ASP A 206 -4.70 -4.41 17.92
CA ASP A 206 -5.08 -4.73 19.29
C ASP A 206 -6.15 -5.84 19.33
N ALA A 207 -7.10 -5.81 18.39
CA ALA A 207 -8.09 -6.88 18.25
C ALA A 207 -7.41 -8.22 17.91
N TYR A 208 -6.48 -8.23 16.95
CA TYR A 208 -5.71 -9.44 16.61
C TYR A 208 -4.90 -9.97 17.80
N ILE A 209 -4.27 -9.08 18.59
CA ILE A 209 -3.52 -9.50 19.79
C ILE A 209 -4.45 -10.22 20.76
N ARG A 210 -5.64 -9.67 21.06
CA ARG A 210 -6.61 -10.28 21.98
C ARG A 210 -7.18 -11.58 21.44
N GLU A 211 -7.69 -11.57 20.21
CA GLU A 211 -8.38 -12.71 19.61
C GLU A 211 -7.44 -13.89 19.37
N TRP A 212 -6.22 -13.63 18.88
CA TRP A 212 -5.31 -14.69 18.45
C TRP A 212 -4.42 -15.21 19.59
N ALA A 213 -4.42 -14.55 20.76
CA ALA A 213 -3.74 -15.06 21.95
C ALA A 213 -4.29 -16.42 22.42
N ALA A 214 -5.59 -16.67 22.20
CA ALA A 214 -6.25 -17.93 22.55
C ALA A 214 -6.04 -19.04 21.49
N ASP A 215 -5.76 -18.66 20.24
CA ASP A 215 -5.57 -19.59 19.11
C ASP A 215 -4.10 -20.07 19.04
N LYS A 216 -3.81 -21.08 19.87
CA LYS A 216 -2.46 -21.66 20.00
C LYS A 216 -1.95 -22.31 18.70
N ASP A 217 -2.85 -22.78 17.85
CA ASP A 217 -2.50 -23.64 16.72
C ASP A 217 -2.23 -22.83 15.45
N PHE A 218 -2.98 -21.75 15.21
CA PHE A 218 -2.93 -21.07 13.90
C PHE A 218 -2.46 -19.63 13.94
N ALA A 219 -2.72 -18.88 15.02
CA ALA A 219 -2.59 -17.42 14.94
C ALA A 219 -1.71 -16.79 16.04
N LYS A 220 -1.48 -17.48 17.16
CA LYS A 220 -0.66 -16.96 18.27
C LYS A 220 0.72 -16.49 17.83
N HIS A 221 1.41 -17.30 17.02
CA HIS A 221 2.75 -16.95 16.53
C HIS A 221 2.76 -15.68 15.65
N ALA A 222 1.65 -15.36 14.99
CA ALA A 222 1.51 -14.11 14.23
C ALA A 222 1.23 -12.93 15.17
N SER A 223 0.32 -13.06 16.14
CA SER A 223 0.06 -11.97 17.10
C SER A 223 1.26 -11.67 18.01
N ASP A 224 2.07 -12.67 18.36
CA ASP A 224 3.33 -12.49 19.09
C ASP A 224 4.27 -11.51 18.38
N LEU A 225 4.20 -11.38 17.05
CA LEU A 225 5.01 -10.39 16.33
C LEU A 225 4.57 -8.95 16.59
N LEU A 226 3.30 -8.71 16.94
CA LEU A 226 2.77 -7.38 17.24
C LEU A 226 3.14 -6.93 18.66
N THR A 227 3.30 -7.87 19.59
CA THR A 227 3.72 -7.59 20.98
C THR A 227 5.23 -7.64 21.17
N ARG A 228 5.95 -8.39 20.32
CA ARG A 228 7.41 -8.54 20.41
C ARG A 228 8.12 -7.19 20.35
N LYS A 229 8.98 -6.95 21.35
CA LYS A 229 9.75 -5.69 21.51
C LYS A 229 8.85 -4.45 21.59
N ASN A 230 7.67 -4.58 22.20
CA ASN A 230 6.70 -3.49 22.40
C ASN A 230 6.38 -2.78 21.08
N TRP A 231 6.21 -3.56 20.01
CA TRP A 231 6.10 -3.04 18.66
C TRP A 231 4.84 -2.16 18.50
N ILE A 232 3.70 -2.56 19.07
CA ILE A 232 2.46 -1.79 18.96
C ILE A 232 2.50 -0.52 19.84
N GLU A 233 3.04 -0.61 21.06
CA GLU A 233 3.15 0.49 22.02
C GLU A 233 4.09 1.57 21.50
N LYS A 234 5.21 1.18 20.88
CA LYS A 234 6.14 2.12 20.23
C LYS A 234 5.43 2.98 19.19
N ARG A 235 4.41 2.45 18.51
CA ARG A 235 3.71 3.13 17.41
C ARG A 235 2.61 4.03 17.91
N LYS A 236 1.87 3.58 18.92
CA LYS A 236 0.95 4.44 19.68
C LYS A 236 1.68 5.68 20.21
N SER A 237 2.85 5.49 20.83
CA SER A 237 3.68 6.61 21.32
C SER A 237 4.11 7.57 20.19
N LYS A 238 4.64 7.06 19.07
CA LYS A 238 4.97 7.91 17.90
C LYS A 238 3.75 8.71 17.39
N LEU A 239 2.57 8.11 17.45
CA LEU A 239 1.34 8.73 16.98
C LEU A 239 0.87 9.85 17.92
N GLU A 240 1.06 9.68 19.22
CA GLU A 240 0.85 10.73 20.23
C GLU A 240 1.87 11.86 20.12
N GLU A 241 3.14 11.56 19.81
CA GLU A 241 4.17 12.58 19.53
C GLU A 241 3.79 13.46 18.34
N LEU A 242 3.18 12.86 17.31
CA LEU A 242 2.68 13.58 16.12
C LEU A 242 1.60 14.62 16.46
N ASP A 243 0.74 14.35 17.45
CA ASP A 243 -0.26 15.32 17.93
C ASP A 243 0.40 16.52 18.59
N LYS A 244 1.41 16.25 19.42
CA LYS A 244 2.13 17.31 20.13
C LYS A 244 2.88 18.21 19.16
N GLU A 245 3.54 17.64 18.15
CA GLU A 245 4.20 18.43 17.08
C GLU A 245 3.20 19.34 16.34
N THR A 246 2.01 18.82 16.06
CA THR A 246 0.97 19.55 15.32
C THR A 246 0.41 20.71 16.15
N LEU A 247 0.20 20.49 17.46
CA LEU A 247 -0.27 21.53 18.39
C LEU A 247 0.75 22.66 18.56
N ILE A 248 2.05 22.33 18.67
CA ILE A 248 3.11 23.34 18.85
C ILE A 248 3.22 24.26 17.63
N ARG A 249 3.10 23.71 16.42
CA ARG A 249 3.15 24.51 15.17
C ARG A 249 1.98 25.49 15.06
N HIS A 250 0.76 25.04 15.35
CA HIS A 250 -0.39 25.93 15.32
C HIS A 250 -0.32 27.04 16.38
N GLY A 251 0.10 26.72 17.61
CA GLY A 251 0.22 27.71 18.68
C GLY A 251 1.28 28.79 18.42
N THR A 252 2.30 28.50 17.60
CA THR A 252 3.35 29.49 17.27
C THR A 252 2.95 30.44 16.14
N ASP A 253 2.11 30.01 15.22
CA ASP A 253 1.60 30.87 14.15
C ASP A 253 0.53 31.85 14.67
N ASP A 254 -0.31 31.42 15.61
CA ASP A 254 -1.29 32.29 16.26
C ASP A 254 -0.63 33.32 17.19
N ALA A 255 0.45 32.94 17.90
CA ALA A 255 1.19 33.86 18.75
C ALA A 255 1.92 34.96 17.95
N LYS A 256 2.45 34.62 16.76
CA LYS A 256 3.11 35.61 15.89
C LYS A 256 2.15 36.60 15.23
N ASN A 257 0.90 36.22 15.03
CA ASN A 257 -0.12 37.12 14.49
C ASN A 257 -0.76 38.02 15.56
N LEU A 258 -0.58 37.71 16.85
CA LEU A 258 -1.08 38.53 17.96
C LEU A 258 -0.10 39.66 18.37
N GLU A 259 1.13 39.67 17.86
CA GLU A 259 2.16 40.67 18.22
C GLU A 259 2.21 41.92 17.31
N ILE A 260 1.24 42.12 16.40
CA ILE A 260 1.19 43.31 15.49
C ILE A 260 0.23 44.41 15.99
N GLU A 261 -0.46 44.24 17.11
CA GLU A 261 -1.12 45.36 17.81
C GLU A 261 -0.36 45.73 19.09
N GLN A 262 0.81 46.35 18.94
CA GLN A 262 1.36 47.17 20.02
C GLN A 262 1.00 48.64 19.84
N PRO A 263 0.32 49.25 20.84
CA PRO A 263 0.21 50.69 20.94
C PRO A 263 1.58 51.29 21.27
N LYS A 264 1.94 52.30 20.49
CA LYS A 264 3.15 53.12 20.55
C LYS A 264 3.28 53.85 21.89
N VAL A 265 3.96 53.30 22.91
CA VAL A 265 4.38 54.06 24.10
C VAL A 265 5.73 53.58 24.67
N MET A 266 6.74 54.43 24.42
CA MET A 266 7.75 55.01 25.34
C MET A 266 8.76 54.11 26.08
N ASP A 267 10.02 54.41 25.78
CA ASP A 267 11.27 53.83 26.27
C ASP A 267 11.44 53.74 27.79
N THR A 268 12.05 52.66 28.26
CA THR A 268 12.98 52.68 29.40
C THR A 268 14.01 51.52 29.29
N PRO A 269 15.23 51.70 29.84
CA PRO A 269 16.40 50.92 29.45
C PRO A 269 16.80 49.81 30.44
N ASP A 270 17.55 48.85 29.88
CA ASP A 270 18.59 48.01 30.47
C ASP A 270 18.29 47.20 31.74
N LEU A 271 18.20 45.87 31.56
CA LEU A 271 18.74 44.92 32.54
C LEU A 271 19.23 43.64 31.85
N MET A 272 20.55 43.54 31.71
CA MET A 272 21.25 42.33 31.25
C MET A 272 20.94 41.14 32.16
N ARG A 273 20.63 39.98 31.55
CA ARG A 273 20.66 38.70 32.26
C ARG A 273 21.41 37.65 31.46
N HIS A 274 22.41 37.10 32.13
CA HIS A 274 23.38 36.10 31.70
C HIS A 274 22.76 34.94 30.90
N VAL A 275 23.29 34.75 29.69
CA VAL A 275 23.22 33.50 28.92
C VAL A 275 24.32 32.58 29.45
N THR A 276 23.94 31.45 30.01
CA THR A 276 24.84 30.31 30.23
C THR A 276 24.68 29.37 29.05
N ASP A 277 25.72 29.28 28.23
CA ASP A 277 25.88 28.34 27.12
C ASP A 277 26.02 26.91 27.68
N ASP A 278 24.98 26.10 27.49
CA ASP A 278 25.03 24.67 27.78
C ASP A 278 25.33 23.91 26.47
N VAL A 279 26.63 23.76 26.19
CA VAL A 279 27.16 23.01 25.05
C VAL A 279 26.94 21.52 25.29
N THR A 280 25.82 21.01 24.78
CA THR A 280 25.54 19.57 24.76
C THR A 280 26.34 18.90 23.64
N ASN A 281 27.51 18.39 24.01
CA ASN A 281 28.34 17.50 23.21
C ASN A 281 27.65 16.16 22.93
N ASN A 282 26.83 16.09 21.87
CA ASN A 282 26.39 14.84 21.25
C ASN A 282 26.82 14.78 19.78
N GLY A 283 28.08 15.13 19.54
CA GLY A 283 28.76 14.86 18.27
C GLY A 283 29.18 13.39 18.20
N ILE A 284 28.24 12.47 17.97
CA ILE A 284 28.58 11.14 17.44
C ILE A 284 29.14 11.40 16.04
N SER A 285 30.45 11.51 15.99
CA SER A 285 31.23 11.82 14.80
C SER A 285 30.81 10.89 13.66
N ILE A 286 30.24 11.51 12.62
CA ILE A 286 29.94 10.92 11.30
C ILE A 286 31.15 10.12 10.78
N GLY A 287 32.38 10.46 11.20
CA GLY A 287 33.61 9.73 10.87
C GLY A 287 33.66 8.27 11.37
N THR A 288 32.97 7.91 12.46
CA THR A 288 32.99 6.50 12.96
C THR A 288 32.27 5.54 12.02
N VAL A 289 31.21 6.00 11.35
CA VAL A 289 30.47 5.19 10.37
C VAL A 289 31.34 4.92 9.15
N PHE A 290 32.04 5.92 8.60
CA PHE A 290 32.90 5.73 7.43
C PHE A 290 34.09 4.78 7.68
N ILE A 291 34.65 4.77 8.90
CA ILE A 291 35.73 3.86 9.28
C ILE A 291 35.25 2.41 9.26
N THR A 292 34.07 2.12 9.82
CA THR A 292 33.52 0.74 9.82
C THR A 292 33.22 0.23 8.41
N PHE A 293 32.66 1.07 7.53
CA PHE A 293 32.45 0.70 6.12
C PHE A 293 33.76 0.48 5.36
N SER A 294 34.79 1.28 5.62
CA SER A 294 36.11 1.13 5.00
C SER A 294 36.77 -0.20 5.36
N ILE A 295 36.67 -0.62 6.63
CA ILE A 295 37.19 -1.91 7.09
C ILE A 295 36.46 -3.08 6.40
N LEU A 296 35.13 -2.99 6.27
CA LEU A 296 34.34 -4.04 5.59
C LEU A 296 34.70 -4.16 4.11
N ILE A 297 34.90 -3.04 3.41
CA ILE A 297 35.30 -3.03 1.99
C ILE A 297 36.70 -3.64 1.83
N ILE A 298 37.67 -3.25 2.68
CA ILE A 298 39.01 -3.82 2.67
C ILE A 298 38.97 -5.33 2.95
N MET A 299 38.18 -5.79 3.93
CA MET A 299 37.96 -7.22 4.17
C MET A 299 37.38 -7.92 2.94
N PHE A 300 36.43 -7.31 2.24
CA PHE A 300 35.79 -7.91 1.07
C PHE A 300 36.74 -8.00 -0.13
N ILE A 301 37.57 -6.98 -0.34
CA ILE A 301 38.63 -6.96 -1.36
C ILE A 301 39.68 -8.02 -1.00
N LEU A 302 40.20 -8.03 0.22
CA LEU A 302 41.16 -9.04 0.67
C LEU A 302 40.56 -10.45 0.55
N TYR A 303 39.29 -10.64 0.91
CA TYR A 303 38.59 -11.90 0.75
C TYR A 303 38.48 -12.34 -0.73
N LYS A 304 38.30 -11.39 -1.66
CA LYS A 304 38.21 -11.67 -3.11
C LYS A 304 39.57 -11.98 -3.75
N TYR A 305 40.65 -11.35 -3.28
CA TYR A 305 41.99 -11.44 -3.90
C TYR A 305 42.97 -12.35 -3.15
N THR A 306 42.62 -12.82 -1.95
CA THR A 306 43.42 -13.78 -1.20
C THR A 306 43.09 -15.21 -1.67
N THR A 307 44.11 -16.00 -1.98
CA THR A 307 44.06 -17.36 -2.56
C THR A 307 43.29 -18.40 -1.72
N TYR A 308 42.80 -18.00 -0.54
CA TYR A 308 41.93 -18.79 0.35
C TYR A 308 40.51 -19.02 -0.19
N PHE A 309 40.10 -18.35 -1.28
CA PHE A 309 38.81 -18.61 -1.93
C PHE A 309 38.66 -20.06 -2.43
N SER A 310 39.78 -20.69 -2.81
CA SER A 310 39.83 -22.09 -3.22
C SER A 310 39.35 -23.07 -2.14
N PHE A 311 39.51 -22.72 -0.85
CA PHE A 311 39.13 -23.57 0.29
C PHE A 311 37.64 -23.49 0.66
N LEU A 312 36.97 -22.38 0.35
CA LEU A 312 35.54 -22.18 0.66
C LEU A 312 34.61 -22.63 -0.47
N GLN A 313 35.11 -22.70 -1.70
CA GLN A 313 34.35 -23.16 -2.87
C GLN A 313 33.72 -24.56 -2.68
N PRO A 314 34.37 -25.56 -2.07
CA PRO A 314 33.77 -26.87 -1.83
C PRO A 314 32.59 -26.81 -0.86
N ASN A 315 32.70 -25.99 0.19
CA ASN A 315 31.68 -25.88 1.24
C ASN A 315 30.45 -25.12 0.74
N VAL A 316 30.64 -24.02 0.00
CA VAL A 316 29.54 -23.29 -0.64
C VAL A 316 28.85 -24.15 -1.70
N ARG A 317 29.62 -24.94 -2.47
CA ARG A 317 29.06 -25.88 -3.47
C ARG A 317 28.27 -27.01 -2.80
N LYS A 318 28.72 -27.53 -1.65
CA LYS A 318 27.96 -28.51 -0.83
C LYS A 318 26.66 -27.90 -0.29
N LEU A 319 26.69 -26.66 0.21
CA LEU A 319 25.51 -25.97 0.71
C LEU A 319 24.48 -25.73 -0.41
N LYS A 320 24.93 -25.26 -1.57
CA LYS A 320 24.07 -25.07 -2.76
C LYS A 320 23.45 -26.40 -3.24
N ARG A 321 24.20 -27.50 -3.19
CA ARG A 321 23.68 -28.84 -3.51
C ARG A 321 22.63 -29.31 -2.50
N LYS A 322 22.80 -29.04 -1.20
CA LYS A 322 21.78 -29.38 -0.18
C LYS A 322 20.50 -28.55 -0.35
N LEU A 323 20.64 -27.25 -0.57
CA LEU A 323 19.49 -26.37 -0.87
C LEU A 323 18.73 -26.79 -2.13
N ASN A 324 19.45 -27.15 -3.20
CA ASN A 324 18.81 -27.58 -4.45
C ASN A 324 18.19 -28.99 -4.37
N LYS A 325 18.72 -29.88 -3.52
CA LYS A 325 18.11 -31.20 -3.25
C LYS A 325 16.80 -31.08 -2.47
N ASN A 326 16.72 -30.18 -1.50
CA ASN A 326 15.48 -29.96 -0.75
C ASN A 326 14.35 -29.37 -1.61
N ASN A 327 14.68 -28.65 -2.69
CA ASN A 327 13.67 -28.10 -3.58
C ASN A 327 13.02 -29.15 -4.50
N LYS A 328 13.70 -30.27 -4.81
CA LYS A 328 13.13 -31.36 -5.62
C LYS A 328 12.23 -32.31 -4.84
N ASN A 329 12.52 -32.53 -3.55
CA ASN A 329 11.76 -33.48 -2.73
C ASN A 329 10.51 -32.87 -2.06
N ASN A 330 10.34 -31.54 -2.11
CA ASN A 330 9.16 -30.86 -1.55
C ASN A 330 8.07 -30.56 -2.58
N LEU A 331 8.21 -30.99 -3.84
CA LEU A 331 7.16 -30.86 -4.86
C LEU A 331 5.98 -31.83 -4.63
N ASP A 332 6.18 -32.95 -3.92
CA ASP A 332 5.14 -33.95 -3.68
C ASP A 332 4.22 -33.64 -2.49
N ILE A 333 4.50 -32.62 -1.67
CA ILE A 333 3.65 -32.27 -0.52
C ILE A 333 2.46 -31.39 -0.93
N MET A 334 2.50 -30.78 -2.13
CA MET A 334 1.43 -29.87 -2.57
C MET A 334 0.27 -30.58 -3.30
N TYR A 335 0.43 -31.86 -3.65
CA TYR A 335 -0.55 -32.62 -4.44
C TYR A 335 -1.61 -33.46 -3.68
N PRO A 336 -1.51 -33.80 -2.36
CA PRO A 336 -2.53 -34.64 -1.73
C PRO A 336 -3.88 -33.96 -1.48
N PHE A 337 -3.93 -32.63 -1.39
CA PHE A 337 -5.14 -31.92 -0.96
C PHE A 337 -6.24 -31.80 -2.01
N ASP A 338 -5.93 -31.91 -3.31
CA ASP A 338 -6.92 -31.78 -4.38
C ASP A 338 -7.65 -33.10 -4.71
N VAL A 339 -7.11 -34.26 -4.27
CA VAL A 339 -7.71 -35.57 -4.58
C VAL A 339 -8.78 -35.97 -3.56
N GLU A 340 -8.62 -35.63 -2.28
CA GLU A 340 -9.61 -36.00 -1.25
C GLU A 340 -10.91 -35.19 -1.34
N GLN A 341 -10.90 -33.99 -1.93
CA GLN A 341 -12.11 -33.15 -1.98
C GLN A 341 -13.10 -33.60 -3.07
N LYS A 342 -12.66 -34.31 -4.11
CA LYS A 342 -13.55 -34.83 -5.16
C LYS A 342 -14.34 -36.07 -4.72
N ASN A 343 -13.80 -36.88 -3.81
CA ASN A 343 -14.46 -38.11 -3.39
C ASN A 343 -15.60 -37.89 -2.37
N LEU A 344 -15.65 -36.74 -1.69
CA LEU A 344 -16.69 -36.45 -0.69
C LEU A 344 -17.99 -35.83 -1.26
N ILE A 345 -17.98 -35.39 -2.52
CA ILE A 345 -19.15 -34.73 -3.14
C ILE A 345 -19.99 -35.72 -3.96
N ASP A 346 -19.38 -36.77 -4.51
CA ASP A 346 -20.07 -37.70 -5.42
C ASP A 346 -21.03 -38.67 -4.70
N ASP A 347 -20.73 -39.04 -3.46
CA ASP A 347 -21.59 -39.95 -2.69
C ASP A 347 -22.88 -39.31 -2.15
N ARG A 348 -23.05 -37.99 -2.28
CA ARG A 348 -24.21 -37.27 -1.69
C ARG A 348 -25.41 -37.13 -2.63
N TYR A 349 -25.38 -37.68 -3.85
CA TYR A 349 -26.45 -37.56 -4.85
C TYR A 349 -27.08 -38.89 -5.33
N LYS A 350 -27.01 -39.96 -4.53
CA LYS A 350 -27.88 -41.13 -4.76
C LYS A 350 -29.28 -40.88 -4.21
N ILE A 351 -30.10 -40.17 -5.00
CA ILE A 351 -31.56 -40.14 -4.84
C ILE A 351 -32.11 -41.37 -5.57
N ALA A 352 -32.75 -42.27 -4.82
CA ALA A 352 -33.49 -43.39 -5.39
C ALA A 352 -34.85 -42.90 -5.88
N TYR A 353 -35.17 -43.14 -7.16
CA TYR A 353 -36.54 -43.04 -7.65
C TYR A 353 -37.25 -44.36 -7.33
N SER A 354 -38.35 -44.27 -6.58
CA SER A 354 -39.32 -45.35 -6.34
C SER A 354 -40.52 -45.16 -7.25
#